data_AF-A0A8T7JQU5-F1
#
_entry.id   AF-A0A8T7JQU5-F1
#
_cell.length_a   1.000
_cell.length_b   1.000
_cell.length_c   1.000
_cell.angle_alpha   90.00
_cell.angle_beta   90.00
_cell.angle_gamma   90.00
#
_symmetry.space_group_name_H-M   'P 1'
#
loop_
_entity.id
_entity.type
_entity.pdbx_description
1 polymer ?
#
loop_
_entity_poly.entity_id
_entity_poly.type
_entity_poly.pdbx_seq_one_letter_code
_entity_poly.pdbx_strand_id
1 'polypeptide(L)'
;MAKVHAQRSPIFVLQMGRVGSTSVVSAISQAYQEIDCPVAVHHNHYIANYQKVQERARQDLEDYSLALGDIERVDRGVRETLLAQVEKNHPVKIISLVRDPVARNVSTFFFAFSQFVPDWKEKETQGLLSASALNVIFEGKRHFIQTAFHWFDEQIKDGLGLDVYAVPFDAARGWQVYKQGPVELLVLRMEDLYRTGEAILRQFLHLPAFKMVKVNTGEERESYELYRRFLTHPISQEYLEMTYATKLARHFYTEAEIAQSIHRWRNPKG
;
A
#
# COMPACT_ATOMS: atom_id res chain seq x y z
N MET A 1 18.35 33.09 5.97
CA MET A 1 17.95 31.71 5.63
C MET A 1 17.28 31.10 6.85
N ALA A 2 15.99 30.75 6.77
CA ALA A 2 15.31 30.12 7.89
C ALA A 2 16.03 28.80 8.21
N LYS A 3 16.42 28.58 9.48
CA LYS A 3 16.86 27.26 9.94
C LYS A 3 15.70 26.31 9.70
N VAL A 4 15.78 25.47 8.68
CA VAL A 4 14.80 24.42 8.44
C VAL A 4 14.98 23.42 9.58
N HIS A 5 14.08 23.43 10.54
CA HIS A 5 14.08 22.45 11.62
C HIS A 5 13.36 21.21 11.13
N ALA A 6 14.11 20.13 10.92
CA ALA A 6 13.56 18.82 10.61
C ALA A 6 12.47 18.43 11.62
N GLN A 7 11.42 17.77 11.14
CA GLN A 7 10.36 17.25 12.00
C GLN A 7 10.98 16.32 13.06
N ARG A 8 10.70 16.57 14.35
CA ARG A 8 11.28 15.81 15.48
C ARG A 8 10.30 14.85 16.17
N SER A 9 9.00 14.98 15.93
CA SER A 9 8.02 14.00 16.44
C SER A 9 8.10 12.69 15.64
N PRO A 10 7.66 11.57 16.23
CA PRO A 10 7.54 10.30 15.52
C PRO A 10 6.79 10.43 14.19
N ILE A 11 7.25 9.67 13.19
CA ILE A 11 6.65 9.61 11.86
C ILE A 11 5.92 8.28 11.73
N PHE A 12 4.70 8.34 11.19
CA PHE A 12 3.88 7.16 10.99
C PHE A 12 3.72 6.89 9.50
N VAL A 13 4.16 5.73 9.04
CA VAL A 13 3.91 5.24 7.69
C VAL A 13 2.79 4.20 7.77
N LEU A 14 1.56 4.65 7.55
CA LEU A 14 0.35 3.84 7.65
C LEU A 14 -0.20 3.57 6.26
N GLN A 15 -0.33 2.32 5.85
CA GLN A 15 -0.87 2.01 4.53
C GLN A 15 -1.46 0.61 4.40
N MET A 16 -2.24 0.40 3.34
CA MET A 16 -2.58 -0.94 2.88
C MET A 16 -1.34 -1.70 2.38
N GLY A 17 -1.42 -3.04 2.37
CA GLY A 17 -0.34 -3.86 1.83
C GLY A 17 -0.08 -3.64 0.34
N ARG A 18 1.19 -3.80 -0.07
CA ARG A 18 1.67 -3.88 -1.47
C ARG A 18 1.65 -2.59 -2.30
N VAL A 19 1.84 -1.46 -1.63
CA VAL A 19 1.94 -0.11 -2.24
C VAL A 19 3.38 0.43 -2.36
N GLY A 20 4.40 -0.41 -2.18
CA GLY A 20 5.81 0.00 -2.35
C GLY A 20 6.41 0.74 -1.15
N SER A 21 5.87 0.51 0.04
CA SER A 21 6.18 1.31 1.22
C SER A 21 7.57 1.15 1.82
N THR A 22 8.18 -0.03 1.66
CA THR A 22 9.52 -0.31 2.19
C THR A 22 10.54 0.69 1.66
N SER A 23 10.45 1.07 0.38
CA SER A 23 11.33 2.11 -0.19
C SER A 23 11.17 3.47 0.47
N VAL A 24 9.93 3.86 0.82
CA VAL A 24 9.66 5.12 1.53
C VAL A 24 10.17 5.07 2.96
N VAL A 25 9.91 3.98 3.68
CA VAL A 25 10.39 3.79 5.06
C VAL A 25 11.92 3.84 5.10
N SER A 26 12.60 3.07 4.25
CA SER A 26 14.06 3.07 4.17
C SER A 26 14.63 4.46 3.83
N ALA A 27 14.01 5.17 2.88
CA ALA A 27 14.44 6.53 2.51
C ALA A 27 14.27 7.53 3.66
N ILE A 28 13.15 7.48 4.40
CA ILE A 28 12.92 8.34 5.57
C ILE A 28 13.94 8.02 6.67
N SER A 29 14.09 6.74 7.03
CA SER A 29 15.03 6.32 8.06
C SER A 29 16.47 6.76 7.72
N GLN A 30 16.89 6.59 6.47
CA GLN A 30 18.20 7.03 6.01
C GLN A 30 18.34 8.56 6.10
N ALA A 31 17.35 9.33 5.64
CA ALA A 31 17.42 10.80 5.68
C ALA A 31 17.56 11.34 7.11
N TYR A 32 16.90 10.71 8.09
CA TYR A 32 17.04 11.07 9.52
C TYR A 32 18.40 10.68 10.11
N GLN A 33 18.94 9.54 9.69
CA GLN A 33 20.29 9.10 10.07
C GLN A 33 21.36 10.06 9.53
N GLU A 34 21.22 10.52 8.30
CA GLU A 34 22.19 11.44 7.65
C GLU A 34 22.29 12.81 8.33
N ILE A 35 21.23 13.26 9.01
CA ILE A 35 21.20 14.54 9.73
C ILE A 35 21.39 14.39 11.24
N ASP A 36 21.75 13.19 11.71
CA ASP A 36 21.93 12.84 13.12
C ASP A 36 20.75 13.30 14.01
N CYS A 37 19.53 13.09 13.51
CA CYS A 37 18.30 13.46 14.22
C CYS A 37 17.50 12.18 14.53
N PRO A 38 17.61 11.61 15.74
CA PRO A 38 16.89 10.39 16.07
C PRO A 38 15.38 10.67 16.12
N VAL A 39 14.65 10.08 15.16
CA VAL A 39 13.19 10.11 15.10
C VAL A 39 12.68 8.69 14.86
N ALA A 40 11.68 8.29 15.62
CA ALA A 40 11.04 6.99 15.42
C ALA A 40 10.23 7.02 14.11
N VAL A 41 10.51 6.07 13.22
CA VAL A 41 9.74 5.84 11.98
C VAL A 41 8.96 4.54 12.17
N HIS A 42 7.67 4.66 12.39
CA HIS A 42 6.77 3.52 12.55
C HIS A 42 6.20 3.11 11.19
N HIS A 43 6.21 1.82 10.88
CA HIS A 43 5.61 1.28 9.65
C HIS A 43 4.58 0.22 10.04
N ASN A 44 3.31 0.53 9.76
CA ASN A 44 2.18 -0.25 10.24
C ASN A 44 1.09 -0.38 9.18
N HIS A 45 0.29 -1.43 9.31
CA HIS A 45 -0.80 -1.72 8.37
C HIS A 45 -2.17 -1.50 8.98
N TYR A 46 -2.32 -1.65 10.29
CA TYR A 46 -3.61 -1.52 10.96
C TYR A 46 -3.51 -0.64 12.20
N ILE A 47 -4.41 0.32 12.30
CA ILE A 47 -4.55 1.16 13.49
C ILE A 47 -5.97 1.17 14.02
N ALA A 48 -6.93 0.48 13.40
CA ALA A 48 -8.32 0.38 13.83
C ALA A 48 -8.98 -0.90 13.29
N ASN A 49 -10.20 -1.17 13.75
CA ASN A 49 -11.01 -2.29 13.25
C ASN A 49 -10.30 -3.66 13.30
N TYR A 50 -9.45 -3.90 14.30
CA TYR A 50 -8.64 -5.12 14.40
C TYR A 50 -9.47 -6.40 14.35
N GLN A 51 -10.59 -6.47 15.08
CA GLN A 51 -11.47 -7.65 15.09
C GLN A 51 -11.99 -7.96 13.68
N LYS A 52 -12.46 -6.95 12.95
CA LYS A 52 -12.94 -7.08 11.57
C LYS A 52 -11.85 -7.58 10.62
N VAL A 53 -10.63 -7.06 10.77
CA VAL A 53 -9.47 -7.52 9.98
C VAL A 53 -9.12 -8.97 10.32
N GLN A 54 -9.14 -9.33 11.60
CA GLN A 54 -8.86 -10.69 12.06
C GLN A 54 -9.91 -11.68 11.58
N GLU A 55 -11.19 -11.33 11.62
CA GLU A 55 -12.30 -12.16 11.14
C GLU A 55 -12.17 -12.44 9.64
N ARG A 56 -11.91 -11.40 8.83
CA ARG A 56 -11.68 -11.57 7.38
C ARG A 56 -10.49 -12.48 7.10
N ALA A 57 -9.37 -12.27 7.79
CA ALA A 57 -8.18 -13.11 7.63
C ALA A 57 -8.49 -14.58 7.95
N ARG A 58 -9.27 -14.87 9.00
CA ARG A 58 -9.68 -16.24 9.35
C ARG A 58 -10.65 -16.87 8.34
N GLN A 59 -11.49 -16.06 7.70
CA GLN A 59 -12.45 -16.55 6.70
C GLN A 59 -11.77 -16.85 5.36
N ASP A 60 -10.78 -16.04 4.99
CA ASP A 60 -10.25 -16.01 3.63
C ASP A 60 -8.88 -16.71 3.46
N LEU A 61 -8.16 -16.99 4.55
CA LEU A 61 -6.84 -17.63 4.54
C LEU A 61 -6.85 -18.96 5.28
N GLU A 62 -6.23 -19.99 4.68
CA GLU A 62 -5.98 -21.27 5.33
C GLU A 62 -4.95 -21.13 6.46
N ASP A 63 -3.90 -20.33 6.23
CA ASP A 63 -2.93 -19.93 7.24
C ASP A 63 -2.97 -18.41 7.47
N TYR A 64 -3.70 -18.01 8.50
CA TYR A 64 -3.84 -16.61 8.91
C TYR A 64 -2.73 -16.16 9.90
N SER A 65 -1.85 -17.06 10.35
CA SER A 65 -0.88 -16.75 11.41
C SER A 65 0.05 -15.59 11.02
N LEU A 66 0.50 -15.56 9.77
CA LEU A 66 1.33 -14.50 9.21
C LEU A 66 0.60 -13.15 9.13
N ALA A 67 -0.69 -13.16 8.79
CA ALA A 67 -1.49 -11.93 8.73
C ALA A 67 -1.84 -11.37 10.12
N LEU A 68 -2.01 -12.25 11.11
CA LEU A 68 -2.41 -11.85 12.46
C LEU A 68 -1.24 -11.51 13.39
N GLY A 69 -0.05 -12.06 13.14
CA GLY A 69 1.13 -11.82 13.98
C GLY A 69 1.54 -10.35 14.06
N ASP A 70 1.48 -9.63 12.93
CA ASP A 70 1.83 -8.20 12.86
C ASP A 70 0.78 -7.32 13.57
N ILE A 71 -0.50 -7.70 13.49
CA ILE A 71 -1.62 -6.97 14.10
C ILE A 71 -1.49 -6.92 15.63
N GLU A 72 -1.17 -8.05 16.25
CA GLU A 72 -1.22 -8.17 17.72
C GLU A 72 0.01 -7.56 18.41
N ARG A 73 1.19 -7.65 17.79
CA ARG A 73 2.45 -7.26 18.44
C ARG A 73 2.98 -5.89 18.06
N VAL A 74 2.84 -5.50 16.80
CA VAL A 74 3.48 -4.29 16.25
C VAL A 74 2.47 -3.16 16.10
N ASP A 75 1.32 -3.48 15.52
CA ASP A 75 0.30 -2.48 15.18
C ASP A 75 -0.40 -1.87 16.39
N ARG A 76 -0.62 -2.65 17.46
CA ARG A 76 -1.27 -2.15 18.68
C ARG A 76 -0.42 -1.12 19.43
N GLY A 77 0.87 -1.39 19.63
CA GLY A 77 1.77 -0.48 20.36
C GLY A 77 2.00 0.84 19.60
N VAL A 78 2.06 0.79 18.27
CA VAL A 78 2.15 2.00 17.46
C VAL A 78 0.83 2.79 17.49
N ARG A 79 -0.33 2.12 17.45
CA ARG A 79 -1.63 2.79 17.63
C ARG A 79 -1.68 3.55 18.95
N GLU A 80 -1.29 2.94 20.06
CA GLU A 80 -1.27 3.58 21.37
C GLU A 80 -0.38 4.84 21.36
N THR A 81 0.81 4.74 20.77
CA THR A 81 1.72 5.88 20.61
C THR A 81 1.10 6.99 19.76
N LEU A 82 0.47 6.64 18.64
CA LEU A 82 -0.20 7.57 17.73
C LEU A 82 -1.35 8.30 18.44
N LEU A 83 -2.26 7.56 19.07
CA LEU A 83 -3.43 8.13 19.74
C LEU A 83 -3.03 9.02 20.91
N ALA A 84 -2.00 8.63 21.68
CA ALA A 84 -1.46 9.47 22.75
C ALA A 84 -0.92 10.82 22.23
N GLN A 85 -0.36 10.88 21.02
CA GLN A 85 0.03 12.17 20.40
C GLN A 85 -1.20 13.00 20.02
N VAL A 86 -2.22 12.36 19.44
CA VAL A 86 -3.47 13.03 19.03
C VAL A 86 -4.20 13.59 20.25
N GLU A 87 -4.35 12.82 21.32
CA GLU A 87 -5.01 13.25 22.57
C GLU A 87 -4.29 14.43 23.23
N LYS A 88 -2.96 14.47 23.15
CA LYS A 88 -2.13 15.59 23.65
C LYS A 88 -2.10 16.79 22.69
N ASN A 89 -2.83 16.72 21.57
CA ASN A 89 -2.84 17.73 20.52
C ASN A 89 -1.43 18.05 19.98
N HIS A 90 -0.54 17.05 19.97
CA HIS A 90 0.80 17.17 19.41
C HIS A 90 0.77 16.96 17.89
N PRO A 91 1.57 17.69 17.10
CA PRO A 91 1.62 17.49 15.65
C PRO A 91 1.96 16.05 15.26
N VAL A 92 1.09 15.44 14.47
CA VAL A 92 1.23 14.07 13.94
C VAL A 92 1.35 14.12 12.42
N LYS A 93 2.43 13.53 11.89
CA LYS A 93 2.62 13.38 10.45
C LYS A 93 2.48 11.91 10.06
N ILE A 94 1.54 11.64 9.17
CA ILE A 94 1.26 10.33 8.62
C ILE A 94 1.58 10.34 7.13
N ILE A 95 2.25 9.30 6.65
CA ILE A 95 2.51 9.07 5.24
C ILE A 95 1.83 7.78 4.85
N SER A 96 1.04 7.81 3.78
CA SER A 96 0.37 6.66 3.19
C SER A 96 0.62 6.63 1.70
N LEU A 97 0.62 5.43 1.14
CA LEU A 97 0.73 5.22 -0.29
C LEU A 97 -0.49 4.53 -0.84
N VAL A 98 -0.79 4.86 -2.09
CA VAL A 98 -1.75 4.13 -2.93
C VAL A 98 -1.04 3.64 -4.19
N ARG A 99 -1.60 2.62 -4.83
CA ARG A 99 -1.07 2.02 -6.06
C ARG A 99 -2.24 1.64 -6.97
N ASP A 100 -1.99 1.54 -8.27
CA ASP A 100 -2.95 1.04 -9.24
C ASP A 100 -3.65 -0.21 -8.66
N PRO A 101 -4.98 -0.20 -8.52
CA PRO A 101 -5.72 -1.24 -7.81
C PRO A 101 -5.42 -2.66 -8.30
N VAL A 102 -5.33 -2.85 -9.62
CA VAL A 102 -5.02 -4.14 -10.23
C VAL A 102 -3.55 -4.51 -9.98
N ALA A 103 -2.61 -3.59 -10.21
CA ALA A 103 -1.18 -3.83 -9.94
C ALA A 103 -0.92 -4.21 -8.48
N ARG A 104 -1.62 -3.56 -7.53
CA ARG A 104 -1.59 -3.89 -6.11
C ARG A 104 -2.13 -5.29 -5.86
N ASN A 105 -3.25 -5.65 -6.47
CA ASN A 105 -3.87 -6.97 -6.33
C ASN A 105 -2.97 -8.08 -6.87
N VAL A 106 -2.41 -7.92 -8.07
CA VAL A 106 -1.42 -8.84 -8.65
C VAL A 106 -0.22 -8.98 -7.70
N SER A 107 0.25 -7.87 -7.14
CA SER A 107 1.37 -7.88 -6.20
C SER A 107 1.06 -8.60 -4.88
N THR A 108 -0.19 -8.57 -4.41
CA THR A 108 -0.66 -9.35 -3.25
C THR A 108 -0.76 -10.82 -3.60
N PHE A 109 -1.31 -11.16 -4.77
CA PHE A 109 -1.46 -12.53 -5.24
C PHE A 109 -0.12 -13.27 -5.27
N PHE A 110 0.90 -12.68 -5.90
CA PHE A 110 2.22 -13.29 -5.96
C PHE A 110 3.01 -13.20 -4.64
N PHE A 111 2.65 -12.25 -3.77
CA PHE A 111 3.25 -12.17 -2.43
C PHE A 111 2.80 -13.32 -1.55
N ALA A 112 1.50 -13.61 -1.54
CA ALA A 112 0.89 -14.67 -0.76
C ALA A 112 0.60 -15.92 -1.61
N PHE A 113 1.38 -16.16 -2.67
CA PHE A 113 1.08 -17.19 -3.66
C PHE A 113 0.97 -18.59 -3.05
N SER A 114 1.91 -18.94 -2.16
CA SER A 114 1.89 -20.22 -1.44
C SER A 114 0.72 -20.36 -0.46
N GLN A 115 0.09 -19.26 -0.03
CA GLN A 115 -1.14 -19.33 0.78
C GLN A 115 -2.37 -19.52 -0.10
N PHE A 116 -2.38 -18.94 -1.31
CA PHE A 116 -3.49 -19.11 -2.25
C PHE A 116 -3.47 -20.44 -3.00
N VAL A 117 -2.27 -20.99 -3.19
CA VAL A 117 -2.00 -22.26 -3.88
C VAL A 117 -0.92 -23.03 -3.09
N PRO A 118 -1.27 -23.72 -2.00
CA PRO A 118 -0.30 -24.42 -1.14
C PRO A 118 0.54 -25.49 -1.87
N ASP A 119 -0.07 -26.18 -2.82
CA ASP A 119 0.51 -27.26 -3.63
C ASP A 119 1.11 -26.77 -4.96
N TRP A 120 1.44 -25.47 -5.07
CA TRP A 120 1.84 -24.87 -6.34
C TRP A 120 3.07 -25.49 -6.99
N LYS A 121 4.03 -26.00 -6.21
CA LYS A 121 5.24 -26.65 -6.76
C LYS A 121 4.91 -27.94 -7.50
N GLU A 122 3.97 -28.72 -6.96
CA GLU A 122 3.47 -29.93 -7.60
C GLU A 122 2.68 -29.57 -8.86
N LYS A 123 1.76 -28.60 -8.76
CA LYS A 123 1.00 -28.10 -9.91
C LYS A 123 1.90 -27.56 -11.02
N GLU A 124 2.99 -26.87 -10.68
CA GLU A 124 3.97 -26.38 -11.65
C GLU A 124 4.68 -27.55 -12.36
N THR A 125 5.12 -28.56 -11.60
CA THR A 125 5.79 -29.75 -12.16
C THR A 125 4.87 -30.52 -13.10
N GLN A 126 3.57 -30.53 -12.81
CA GLN A 126 2.53 -31.14 -13.65
C GLN A 126 2.08 -30.23 -14.81
N GLY A 127 2.60 -29.01 -14.95
CA GLY A 127 2.24 -28.07 -16.00
C GLY A 127 0.84 -27.45 -15.85
N LEU A 128 0.26 -27.46 -14.65
CA LEU A 128 -1.10 -27.00 -14.37
C LEU A 128 -1.20 -25.48 -14.13
N LEU A 129 -0.08 -24.77 -14.02
CA LEU A 129 -0.03 -23.32 -13.79
C LEU A 129 0.29 -22.55 -15.08
N SER A 130 -0.53 -22.77 -16.11
CA SER A 130 -0.50 -21.95 -17.33
C SER A 130 -0.88 -20.48 -17.02
N ALA A 131 -0.57 -19.56 -17.94
CA ALA A 131 -0.91 -18.14 -17.77
C ALA A 131 -2.43 -17.89 -17.59
N SER A 132 -3.27 -18.65 -18.30
CA SER A 132 -4.72 -18.59 -18.14
C SER A 132 -5.19 -19.21 -16.82
N ALA A 133 -4.62 -20.34 -16.40
CA ALA A 133 -4.94 -20.95 -15.12
C ALA A 133 -4.59 -20.02 -13.94
N LEU A 134 -3.43 -19.35 -13.99
CA LEU A 134 -3.04 -18.35 -13.00
C LEU A 134 -4.03 -17.18 -12.94
N ASN A 135 -4.56 -16.72 -14.08
CA ASN A 135 -5.60 -15.69 -14.13
C ASN A 135 -6.92 -16.15 -13.48
N VAL A 136 -7.38 -17.36 -13.78
CA VAL A 136 -8.58 -17.94 -13.15
C VAL A 136 -8.43 -18.00 -11.62
N ILE A 137 -7.28 -18.47 -11.13
CA ILE A 137 -6.99 -18.52 -9.69
C ILE A 137 -6.97 -17.10 -9.11
N PHE A 138 -6.26 -16.16 -9.74
CA PHE A 138 -6.16 -14.77 -9.30
C PHE A 138 -7.54 -14.10 -9.17
N GLU A 139 -8.39 -14.20 -10.20
CA GLU A 139 -9.73 -13.62 -10.19
C GLU A 139 -10.67 -14.32 -9.21
N GLY A 140 -10.45 -15.62 -8.97
CA GLY A 140 -11.13 -16.39 -7.92
C GLY A 140 -10.81 -15.91 -6.51
N LYS A 141 -9.63 -15.32 -6.28
CA LYS A 141 -9.21 -14.76 -4.97
C LYS A 141 -9.60 -13.29 -4.78
N ARG A 142 -10.42 -12.71 -5.67
CA ARG A 142 -10.81 -11.29 -5.63
C ARG A 142 -11.38 -10.83 -4.29
N HIS A 143 -12.22 -11.64 -3.65
CA HIS A 143 -12.94 -11.26 -2.43
C HIS A 143 -11.97 -10.94 -1.29
N PHE A 144 -10.96 -11.80 -1.09
CA PHE A 144 -9.90 -11.55 -0.13
C PHE A 144 -9.03 -10.36 -0.53
N ILE A 145 -8.52 -10.37 -1.77
CA ILE A 145 -7.50 -9.41 -2.19
C ILE A 145 -8.07 -7.98 -2.16
N GLN A 146 -9.32 -7.77 -2.57
CA GLN A 146 -9.92 -6.44 -2.69
C GLN A 146 -10.40 -5.84 -1.35
N THR A 147 -10.34 -6.58 -0.23
CA THR A 147 -10.62 -6.04 1.11
C THR A 147 -9.81 -4.77 1.42
N ALA A 148 -8.59 -4.68 0.88
CA ALA A 148 -7.71 -3.53 1.03
C ALA A 148 -8.28 -2.21 0.45
N PHE A 149 -9.27 -2.25 -0.42
CA PHE A 149 -9.88 -1.04 -0.98
C PHE A 149 -10.71 -0.27 0.06
N HIS A 150 -11.11 -0.92 1.15
CA HIS A 150 -11.77 -0.29 2.28
C HIS A 150 -10.80 0.29 3.31
N TRP A 151 -9.49 0.14 3.11
CA TRP A 151 -8.47 0.45 4.11
C TRP A 151 -8.53 1.89 4.62
N PHE A 152 -8.70 2.90 3.77
CA PHE A 152 -8.79 4.28 4.23
C PHE A 152 -10.03 4.54 5.08
N ASP A 153 -11.19 3.98 4.70
CA ASP A 153 -12.40 4.11 5.51
C ASP A 153 -12.18 3.41 6.86
N GLU A 154 -11.67 2.16 6.85
CA GLU A 154 -11.58 1.34 8.06
C GLU A 154 -10.42 1.72 9.00
N GLN A 155 -9.32 2.26 8.49
CA GLN A 155 -8.12 2.52 9.30
C GLN A 155 -7.95 4.00 9.60
N ILE A 156 -8.22 4.87 8.61
CA ILE A 156 -7.98 6.30 8.75
C ILE A 156 -9.25 7.03 9.16
N LYS A 157 -10.37 6.80 8.47
CA LYS A 157 -11.64 7.47 8.80
C LYS A 157 -12.19 6.97 10.13
N ASP A 158 -12.35 5.66 10.32
CA ASP A 158 -12.85 5.09 11.57
C ASP A 158 -11.85 5.27 12.73
N GLY A 159 -10.53 5.23 12.43
CA GLY A 159 -9.48 5.30 13.44
C GLY A 159 -9.12 6.72 13.90
N LEU A 160 -9.17 7.70 13.00
CA LEU A 160 -8.68 9.07 13.23
C LEU A 160 -9.71 10.16 12.87
N GLY A 161 -10.89 9.79 12.37
CA GLY A 161 -11.92 10.75 11.94
C GLY A 161 -11.55 11.52 10.67
N LEU A 162 -10.53 11.08 9.90
CA LEU A 162 -10.05 11.76 8.71
C LEU A 162 -10.54 11.02 7.45
N ASP A 163 -11.43 11.65 6.69
CA ASP A 163 -11.97 11.09 5.45
C ASP A 163 -11.20 11.62 4.23
N VAL A 164 -10.30 10.80 3.69
CA VAL A 164 -9.53 11.15 2.48
C VAL A 164 -10.42 11.35 1.26
N TYR A 165 -11.59 10.70 1.22
CA TYR A 165 -12.48 10.76 0.07
C TYR A 165 -13.34 12.02 0.04
N ALA A 166 -13.39 12.77 1.15
CA ALA A 166 -14.14 14.02 1.25
C ALA A 166 -13.47 15.20 0.52
N VAL A 167 -12.17 15.10 0.24
CA VAL A 167 -11.40 16.13 -0.45
C VAL A 167 -10.81 15.54 -1.71
N PRO A 168 -10.95 16.15 -2.90
CA PRO A 168 -10.41 15.62 -4.14
C PRO A 168 -8.89 15.36 -4.07
N PHE A 169 -8.47 14.26 -4.68
CA PHE A 169 -7.07 13.94 -4.89
C PHE A 169 -6.54 14.63 -6.14
N ASP A 170 -5.36 15.23 -6.05
CA ASP A 170 -4.71 15.87 -7.18
C ASP A 170 -3.84 14.86 -7.95
N ALA A 171 -4.46 14.14 -8.89
CA ALA A 171 -3.77 13.15 -9.71
C ALA A 171 -2.64 13.75 -10.57
N ALA A 172 -2.73 15.03 -10.95
CA ALA A 172 -1.68 15.69 -11.71
C ALA A 172 -0.40 15.85 -10.86
N ARG A 173 -0.55 16.29 -9.60
CA ARG A 173 0.55 16.32 -8.62
C ARG A 173 0.95 14.94 -8.12
N GLY A 174 0.05 13.96 -8.15
CA GLY A 174 0.31 12.60 -7.69
C GLY A 174 0.29 12.42 -6.17
N TRP A 175 -0.06 13.45 -5.41
CA TRP A 175 -0.17 13.42 -3.96
C TRP A 175 -1.18 14.45 -3.42
N GLN A 176 -1.64 14.22 -2.19
CA GLN A 176 -2.49 15.16 -1.46
C GLN A 176 -2.16 15.13 0.05
N VAL A 177 -2.27 16.27 0.72
CA VAL A 177 -2.19 16.37 2.19
C VAL A 177 -3.58 16.65 2.75
N TYR A 178 -4.07 15.75 3.59
CA TYR A 178 -5.32 15.87 4.31
C TYR A 178 -5.03 16.26 5.76
N LYS A 179 -5.91 17.07 6.36
CA LYS A 179 -5.71 17.59 7.72
C LYS A 179 -6.95 17.40 8.56
N GLN A 180 -6.77 16.98 9.81
CA GLN A 180 -7.82 16.88 10.82
C GLN A 180 -7.19 17.11 12.20
N GLY A 181 -7.52 18.23 12.85
CA GLY A 181 -6.92 18.60 14.14
C GLY A 181 -5.38 18.60 14.07
N PRO A 182 -4.67 17.87 14.96
CA PRO A 182 -3.21 17.81 14.96
C PRO A 182 -2.62 16.87 13.89
N VAL A 183 -3.46 16.16 13.12
CA VAL A 183 -3.03 15.15 12.16
C VAL A 183 -2.90 15.76 10.76
N GLU A 184 -1.73 15.58 10.15
CA GLU A 184 -1.51 15.74 8.71
C GLU A 184 -1.23 14.38 8.08
N LEU A 185 -2.04 13.99 7.09
CA LEU A 185 -1.87 12.77 6.32
C LEU A 185 -1.46 13.10 4.88
N LEU A 186 -0.23 12.77 4.51
CA LEU A 186 0.21 12.75 3.12
C LEU A 186 -0.18 11.42 2.48
N VAL A 187 -0.95 11.47 1.39
CA VAL A 187 -1.18 10.31 0.51
C VAL A 187 -0.47 10.55 -0.82
N LEU A 188 0.34 9.58 -1.26
CA LEU A 188 1.14 9.64 -2.49
C LEU A 188 0.89 8.39 -3.35
N ARG A 189 0.79 8.53 -4.67
CA ARG A 189 0.73 7.37 -5.56
C ARG A 189 2.11 6.75 -5.75
N MET A 190 2.18 5.43 -5.69
CA MET A 190 3.41 4.67 -5.92
C MET A 190 3.99 4.96 -7.31
N GLU A 191 3.13 5.11 -8.31
CA GLU A 191 3.47 5.43 -9.69
C GLU A 191 4.17 6.80 -9.83
N ASP A 192 3.89 7.71 -8.89
CA ASP A 192 4.43 9.08 -8.87
C ASP A 192 5.64 9.24 -7.93
N LEU A 193 6.02 8.18 -7.22
CA LEU A 193 7.03 8.22 -6.17
C LEU A 193 8.39 8.75 -6.67
N TYR A 194 8.83 8.33 -7.85
CA TYR A 194 10.08 8.82 -8.44
C TYR A 194 9.94 10.20 -9.10
N ARG A 195 8.73 10.61 -9.47
CA ARG A 195 8.44 11.90 -10.11
C ARG A 195 8.35 13.03 -9.08
N THR A 196 7.67 12.79 -7.96
CA THR A 196 7.33 13.84 -6.98
C THR A 196 7.70 13.48 -5.55
N GLY A 197 7.98 12.22 -5.26
CA GLY A 197 8.15 11.69 -3.90
C GLY A 197 9.26 12.37 -3.12
N GLU A 198 10.44 12.58 -3.73
CA GLU A 198 11.56 13.24 -3.04
C GLU A 198 11.21 14.67 -2.61
N ALA A 199 10.63 15.45 -3.53
CA ALA A 199 10.27 16.83 -3.28
C ALA A 199 9.20 16.94 -2.17
N ILE A 200 8.14 16.13 -2.26
CA ILE A 200 7.04 16.20 -1.29
C ILE A 200 7.44 15.65 0.07
N LEU A 201 8.19 14.54 0.15
CA LEU A 201 8.62 13.98 1.44
C LEU A 201 9.60 14.93 2.15
N ARG A 202 10.52 15.54 1.40
CA ARG A 202 11.41 16.58 1.94
C ARG A 202 10.62 17.74 2.52
N GLN A 203 9.66 18.26 1.76
CA GLN A 203 8.81 19.39 2.20
C GLN A 203 7.96 19.01 3.41
N PHE A 204 7.30 17.86 3.35
CA PHE A 204 6.35 17.41 4.35
C PHE A 204 7.01 17.13 5.70
N LEU A 205 8.23 16.58 5.70
CA LEU A 205 9.01 16.27 6.89
C LEU A 205 9.99 17.38 7.30
N HIS A 206 10.02 18.48 6.55
CA HIS A 206 10.95 19.59 6.76
C HIS A 206 12.43 19.16 6.75
N LEU A 207 12.78 18.18 5.91
CA LEU A 207 14.14 17.67 5.81
C LEU A 207 15.01 18.61 4.95
N PRO A 208 16.30 18.80 5.29
CA PRO A 208 17.20 19.65 4.50
C PRO A 208 17.47 19.04 3.11
N ALA A 209 17.59 17.70 3.05
CA ALA A 209 17.72 16.91 1.84
C ALA A 209 16.91 15.61 2.00
N PHE A 210 16.49 15.02 0.89
CA PHE A 210 15.82 13.72 0.88
C PHE A 210 16.10 13.04 -0.46
N LYS A 211 16.39 11.75 -0.43
CA LYS A 211 16.60 10.95 -1.63
C LYS A 211 15.87 9.62 -1.50
N MET A 212 15.19 9.20 -2.56
CA MET A 212 14.52 7.90 -2.57
C MET A 212 15.54 6.77 -2.67
N VAL A 213 15.27 5.69 -1.94
CA VAL A 213 16.07 4.46 -1.98
C VAL A 213 15.30 3.41 -2.78
N LYS A 214 15.93 2.90 -3.85
CA LYS A 214 15.37 1.79 -4.62
C LYS A 214 15.59 0.50 -3.84
N VAL A 215 14.51 -0.21 -3.54
CA VAL A 215 14.56 -1.52 -2.87
C VAL A 215 13.99 -2.56 -3.84
N ASN A 216 14.84 -3.41 -4.42
CA ASN A 216 14.40 -4.51 -5.28
C ASN A 216 13.95 -5.67 -4.38
N THR A 217 12.66 -6.03 -4.40
CA THR A 217 12.09 -7.07 -3.49
C THR A 217 11.29 -8.17 -4.20
N GLY A 218 11.18 -8.09 -5.53
CA GLY A 218 10.26 -8.93 -6.31
C GLY A 218 10.92 -10.10 -7.05
N GLU A 219 12.11 -9.88 -7.61
CA GLU A 219 12.75 -10.80 -8.57
C GLU A 219 13.37 -12.04 -7.90
N GLU A 220 13.68 -11.95 -6.62
CA GLU A 220 14.33 -13.04 -5.86
C GLU A 220 13.35 -14.09 -5.32
N ARG A 221 12.06 -13.98 -5.64
CA ARG A 221 11.02 -14.86 -5.08
C ARG A 221 10.86 -16.12 -5.92
N GLU A 222 10.64 -17.26 -5.26
CA GLU A 222 10.43 -18.56 -5.92
C GLU A 222 9.29 -18.55 -6.97
N SER A 223 8.28 -17.70 -6.79
CA SER A 223 7.14 -17.57 -7.70
C SER A 223 7.34 -16.53 -8.83
N TYR A 224 8.55 -15.97 -9.00
CA TYR A 224 8.78 -14.88 -9.96
C TYR A 224 8.53 -15.29 -11.42
N GLU A 225 8.89 -16.51 -11.82
CA GLU A 225 8.61 -17.00 -13.18
C GLU A 225 7.11 -17.20 -13.43
N LEU A 226 6.34 -17.56 -12.39
CA LEU A 226 4.87 -17.61 -12.48
C LEU A 226 4.27 -16.21 -12.64
N TYR A 227 4.84 -15.21 -11.97
CA TYR A 227 4.45 -13.81 -12.17
C TYR A 227 4.70 -13.36 -13.61
N ARG A 228 5.89 -13.63 -14.16
CA ARG A 228 6.19 -13.31 -15.56
C ARG A 228 5.24 -14.01 -16.52
N ARG A 229 4.95 -15.30 -16.28
CA ARG A 229 3.99 -16.08 -17.07
C ARG A 229 2.58 -15.51 -16.98
N PHE A 230 2.10 -15.13 -15.79
CA PHE A 230 0.79 -14.52 -15.61
C PHE A 230 0.64 -13.23 -16.43
N LEU A 231 1.69 -12.41 -16.49
CA LEU A 231 1.69 -11.15 -17.23
C LEU A 231 1.57 -11.31 -18.74
N THR A 232 1.68 -12.52 -19.31
CA THR A 232 1.52 -12.74 -20.76
C THR A 232 0.06 -12.99 -21.17
N HIS A 233 -0.86 -13.10 -20.21
CA HIS A 233 -2.27 -13.37 -20.47
C HIS A 233 -3.16 -12.25 -19.95
N PRO A 234 -4.20 -11.85 -20.72
CA PRO A 234 -5.07 -10.75 -20.33
C PRO A 234 -5.89 -11.09 -19.08
N ILE A 235 -6.09 -10.08 -18.23
CA ILE A 235 -7.07 -10.15 -17.13
C ILE A 235 -8.47 -9.90 -17.73
N SER A 236 -9.49 -10.57 -17.19
CA SER A 236 -10.86 -10.45 -17.70
C SER A 236 -11.40 -9.01 -17.62
N GLN A 237 -12.22 -8.64 -18.61
CA GLN A 237 -12.90 -7.34 -18.64
C GLN A 237 -13.70 -7.11 -17.36
N GLU A 238 -14.42 -8.13 -16.92
CA GLU A 238 -15.26 -8.09 -15.71
C GLU A 238 -14.44 -7.76 -14.47
N TYR A 239 -13.30 -8.43 -14.26
CA TYR A 239 -12.43 -8.15 -13.12
C TYR A 239 -11.90 -6.71 -13.14
N LEU A 240 -11.48 -6.23 -14.32
CA LEU A 240 -10.94 -4.89 -14.49
C LEU A 240 -12.00 -3.81 -14.22
N GLU A 241 -13.16 -3.91 -14.87
CA GLU A 241 -14.25 -2.95 -14.70
C GLU A 241 -14.70 -2.86 -13.24
N MET A 242 -14.90 -4.00 -12.59
CA MET A 242 -15.29 -4.07 -11.19
C MET A 242 -14.22 -3.48 -10.27
N THR A 243 -12.94 -3.78 -10.52
CA THR A 243 -11.82 -3.23 -9.72
C THR A 243 -11.70 -1.70 -9.88
N TYR A 244 -11.82 -1.18 -11.10
CA TYR A 244 -11.72 0.24 -11.38
C TYR A 244 -13.00 1.03 -11.10
N ALA A 245 -14.14 0.36 -10.90
CA ALA A 245 -15.37 0.98 -10.40
C ALA A 245 -15.32 1.30 -8.90
N THR A 246 -14.31 0.80 -8.17
CA THR A 246 -14.21 1.00 -6.72
C THR A 246 -13.99 2.46 -6.35
N LYS A 247 -14.48 2.85 -5.16
CA LYS A 247 -14.29 4.18 -4.56
C LYS A 247 -12.82 4.58 -4.54
N LEU A 248 -11.92 3.65 -4.20
CA LEU A 248 -10.48 3.87 -4.20
C LEU A 248 -9.97 4.23 -5.59
N ALA A 249 -10.29 3.42 -6.61
CA ALA A 249 -9.85 3.66 -7.97
C ALA A 249 -10.32 5.02 -8.50
N ARG A 250 -11.62 5.31 -8.38
CA ARG A 250 -12.25 6.53 -8.89
C ARG A 250 -11.78 7.80 -8.18
N HIS A 251 -11.28 7.66 -6.95
CA HIS A 251 -10.79 8.81 -6.19
C HIS A 251 -9.34 9.16 -6.53
N PHE A 252 -8.45 8.17 -6.66
CA PHE A 252 -7.01 8.41 -6.83
C PHE A 252 -6.54 8.43 -8.29
N TYR A 253 -7.37 7.99 -9.23
CA TYR A 253 -7.02 7.89 -10.65
C TYR A 253 -8.06 8.60 -11.51
N THR A 254 -7.58 9.29 -12.54
CA THR A 254 -8.42 9.92 -13.55
C THR A 254 -9.03 8.86 -14.47
N GLU A 255 -10.14 9.21 -15.14
CA GLU A 255 -10.77 8.34 -16.15
C GLU A 255 -9.79 7.93 -17.25
N ALA A 256 -8.91 8.84 -17.68
CA ALA A 256 -7.91 8.57 -18.70
C ALA A 256 -6.87 7.54 -18.21
N GLU A 257 -6.39 7.67 -16.97
CA GLU A 257 -5.46 6.71 -16.36
C GLU A 257 -6.12 5.34 -16.17
N ILE A 258 -7.38 5.31 -15.73
CA ILE A 258 -8.15 4.07 -15.60
C ILE A 258 -8.30 3.38 -16.95
N ALA A 259 -8.71 4.11 -18.00
CA ALA A 259 -8.85 3.56 -19.35
C ALA A 259 -7.51 3.01 -19.88
N GLN A 260 -6.41 3.73 -19.65
CA GLN A 260 -5.07 3.29 -20.02
C GLN A 260 -4.66 2.01 -19.27
N SER A 261 -4.94 1.95 -17.97
CA SER A 261 -4.67 0.75 -17.17
C SER A 261 -5.49 -0.45 -17.64
N ILE A 262 -6.79 -0.28 -17.91
CA ILE A 262 -7.64 -1.35 -18.47
C ILE A 262 -7.07 -1.83 -19.80
N HIS A 263 -6.71 -0.91 -20.70
CA HIS A 263 -6.11 -1.27 -21.98
C HIS A 263 -4.82 -2.08 -21.81
N ARG A 264 -3.94 -1.66 -20.89
CA ARG A 264 -2.68 -2.35 -20.59
C ARG A 264 -2.91 -3.78 -20.09
N TRP A 265 -3.84 -3.97 -19.14
CA TRP A 265 -4.10 -5.28 -18.55
C TRP A 265 -4.82 -6.25 -19.49
N ARG A 266 -5.52 -5.72 -20.51
CA ARG A 266 -6.15 -6.52 -21.58
C ARG A 266 -5.23 -6.85 -22.75
N ASN A 267 -4.14 -6.12 -22.89
CA ASN A 267 -3.21 -6.27 -24.00
C ASN A 267 -1.79 -6.43 -23.44
N PRO A 268 -1.50 -7.54 -22.75
CA PRO A 268 -0.17 -7.81 -22.24
C PRO A 268 0.84 -7.81 -23.40
N LYS A 269 1.98 -7.16 -23.19
CA LYS A 269 3.11 -7.26 -24.11
C LYS A 269 3.81 -8.59 -23.79
N GLY A 270 3.73 -9.53 -24.73
CA GLY A 270 4.42 -10.83 -24.64
C GLY A 270 5.93 -10.68 -24.54
#